data_AF-V5G778-F1
#
_entry.id   AF-V5G778-F1
#
_cell.length_a   1.000
_cell.length_b   1.000
_cell.length_c   1.000
_cell.angle_alpha   90.00
_cell.angle_beta   90.00
_cell.angle_gamma   90.00
#
_symmetry.space_group_name_H-M   'P 1'
#
loop_
_entity.id
_entity.type
_entity.pdbx_description
1 polymer ?
#
loop_
_entity_poly.entity_id
_entity_poly.type
_entity_poly.pdbx_seq_one_letter_code
_entity_poly.pdbx_strand_id
1 'polypeptide(L)'
;ALKLLEEFYNNLKELSSSIEIFNPVLRYLDMIPTCNYPREIKTCLEDLTNTLRNGKVNKKLNYIIMAAERPKALRLYEPKIEEVYDGKRYKKQSKVKAERDKMLHKLKKETKGALREIRRDKAFLGRIKINERIQSDKERKDKVKRLYAEAAMQQSELNSL
;
A
#
# COMPACT_ATOMS: atom_id res chain seq x y z
N ALA A 1 10.36 59.60 44.54
CA ALA A 1 9.20 59.08 43.78
C ALA A 1 9.52 58.96 42.29
N LEU A 2 9.84 60.05 41.58
CA LEU A 2 10.15 60.00 40.14
C LEU A 2 11.28 59.03 39.76
N LYS A 3 12.41 59.06 40.48
CA LYS A 3 13.52 58.10 40.28
C LYS A 3 13.11 56.63 40.51
N LEU A 4 12.25 56.36 41.49
CA LEU A 4 11.73 55.01 41.74
C LEU A 4 10.85 54.53 40.58
N LEU A 5 10.11 55.45 39.95
CA LEU A 5 9.27 55.16 38.80
C LEU A 5 10.12 54.85 37.55
N GLU A 6 11.26 55.52 37.42
CA GLU A 6 12.28 55.21 36.41
C GLU A 6 12.86 53.81 36.58
N GLU A 7 13.29 53.47 37.81
CA GLU A 7 13.79 52.13 38.15
C GLU A 7 12.73 51.06 37.91
N PHE A 8 11.49 51.33 38.30
CA PHE A 8 10.36 50.42 38.07
C PHE A 8 10.08 50.22 36.57
N TYR A 9 10.16 51.29 35.78
CA TYR A 9 10.04 51.21 34.32
C TYR A 9 11.17 50.38 33.71
N ASN A 10 12.40 50.59 34.15
CA ASN A 10 13.56 49.83 33.68
C ASN A 10 13.44 48.32 33.96
N ASN A 11 12.87 47.95 35.11
CA ASN A 11 12.67 46.56 35.50
C ASN A 11 11.52 45.90 34.73
N LEU A 12 10.44 46.63 34.47
CA LEU A 12 9.25 46.08 33.81
C LEU A 12 9.27 46.24 32.28
N LYS A 13 10.32 46.83 31.71
CA LYS A 13 10.40 47.07 30.25
C LYS A 13 10.38 45.78 29.42
N GLU A 14 10.68 44.62 29.97
CA GLU A 14 10.72 43.37 29.20
C GLU A 14 9.35 42.68 29.10
N LEU A 15 8.41 43.06 29.96
CA LEU A 15 7.06 42.48 29.94
C LEU A 15 6.26 42.95 28.73
N SER A 16 5.49 42.04 28.13
CA SER A 16 4.54 42.34 27.06
C SER A 16 3.49 43.37 27.50
N SER A 17 2.98 43.27 28.73
CA SER A 17 1.98 44.17 29.31
C SER A 17 2.53 45.49 29.84
N SER A 18 3.82 45.77 29.66
CA SER A 18 4.46 46.99 30.18
C SER A 18 3.78 48.28 29.72
N ILE A 19 3.33 48.35 28.46
CA ILE A 19 2.65 49.54 27.92
C ILE A 19 1.35 49.83 28.68
N GLU A 20 0.58 48.78 29.00
CA GLU A 20 -0.72 48.91 29.67
C GLU A 20 -0.56 49.37 31.11
N ILE A 21 0.46 48.87 31.81
CA ILE A 21 0.77 49.23 33.20
C ILE A 21 1.15 50.71 33.33
N PHE A 22 1.96 51.24 32.40
CA PHE A 22 2.45 52.63 32.46
C PHE A 22 1.53 53.66 31.77
N ASN A 23 0.49 53.22 31.07
CA ASN A 23 -0.48 54.12 30.45
C ASN A 23 -1.26 55.00 31.46
N PRO A 24 -1.80 54.48 32.58
CA PRO A 24 -2.42 55.34 33.60
C PRO A 24 -1.39 56.25 34.28
N VAL A 25 -0.17 55.76 34.49
CA VAL A 25 0.92 56.55 35.08
C VAL A 25 1.26 57.76 34.22
N LEU A 26 1.36 57.59 32.91
CA LEU A 26 1.54 58.69 31.96
C LEU A 26 0.43 59.74 32.07
N ARG A 27 -0.84 59.31 32.19
CA ARG A 27 -1.97 60.24 32.38
C ARG A 27 -1.85 61.05 33.67
N TYR A 28 -1.46 60.40 34.76
CA TYR A 28 -1.25 61.11 36.03
C TYR A 28 -0.07 62.09 35.96
N LEU A 29 1.03 61.72 35.28
CA LEU A 29 2.17 62.60 35.09
C LEU A 29 1.81 63.86 34.27
N ASP A 30 0.96 63.71 33.24
CA ASP A 30 0.47 64.84 32.43
C ASP A 30 -0.46 65.78 33.21
N MET A 31 -1.10 65.31 34.30
CA MET A 31 -2.01 66.12 35.14
C MET A 31 -1.30 66.95 36.21
N ILE A 32 -0.01 66.73 36.47
CA ILE A 32 0.71 67.41 37.55
C ILE A 32 1.03 68.86 37.12
N PRO A 33 0.66 69.89 37.91
CA PRO A 33 0.91 71.28 37.55
C PRO A 33 2.41 71.60 37.61
N THR A 34 3.04 71.86 36.46
CA THR A 34 4.49 72.07 36.34
C THR A 34 4.96 73.46 36.80
N CYS A 35 4.06 74.40 37.09
CA CYS A 35 4.39 75.78 37.42
C CYS A 35 5.10 75.94 38.77
N ASN A 36 4.74 75.15 39.77
CA ASN A 36 5.16 75.36 41.18
C ASN A 36 6.42 74.59 41.59
N TYR A 37 7.05 73.86 40.67
CA TYR A 37 8.18 72.97 41.00
C TYR A 37 9.56 73.57 40.60
N PRO A 38 10.64 73.25 41.35
CA PRO A 38 12.01 73.55 40.97
C PRO A 38 12.40 72.99 39.60
N ARG A 39 13.36 73.65 38.92
CA ARG A 39 13.82 73.29 37.57
C ARG A 39 14.27 71.83 37.45
N GLU A 40 14.99 71.33 38.44
CA GLU A 40 15.49 69.95 38.51
C GLU A 40 14.36 68.91 38.46
N ILE A 41 13.20 69.21 39.08
CA ILE A 41 12.06 68.29 39.09
C ILE A 41 11.36 68.32 37.72
N LYS A 42 11.30 69.49 37.08
CA LYS A 42 10.72 69.63 35.74
C LYS A 42 11.51 68.84 34.70
N THR A 43 12.84 68.96 34.71
CA THR A 43 13.71 68.21 33.79
C THR A 43 13.56 66.70 34.03
N CYS A 44 13.59 66.24 35.29
CA CYS A 44 13.38 64.83 35.59
C CYS A 44 12.00 64.31 35.10
N LEU A 45 10.95 65.13 35.21
CA LEU A 45 9.60 64.76 34.77
C LEU A 45 9.50 64.72 33.24
N GLU A 46 10.11 65.67 32.54
CA GLU A 46 10.20 65.70 31.07
C GLU A 46 10.98 64.49 30.55
N ASP A 47 12.12 64.16 31.17
CA ASP A 47 12.92 62.98 30.81
C ASP A 47 12.12 61.68 31.01
N LEU A 48 11.39 61.54 32.12
CA LEU A 48 10.56 60.38 32.39
C LEU A 48 9.35 60.26 31.46
N THR A 49 8.69 61.36 31.17
CA THR A 49 7.55 61.35 30.22
C THR A 49 8.02 61.01 28.81
N ASN A 50 9.19 61.51 28.39
CA ASN A 50 9.79 61.20 27.08
C ASN A 50 10.21 59.72 26.98
N THR A 51 10.88 59.17 28.00
CA THR A 51 11.27 57.75 28.02
C THR A 51 10.05 56.82 27.96
N LEU A 52 9.00 57.10 28.73
CA LEU A 52 7.76 56.34 28.73
C LEU A 52 7.02 56.42 27.38
N ARG A 53 6.94 57.61 26.76
CA ARG A 53 6.32 57.82 25.44
C ARG A 53 7.10 57.11 24.33
N ASN A 54 8.43 57.18 24.35
CA ASN A 54 9.28 56.46 23.41
C ASN A 54 9.12 54.94 23.54
N GLY A 55 9.01 54.43 24.77
CA GLY A 55 8.74 53.02 25.02
C GLY A 55 7.40 52.52 24.50
N LYS A 56 6.37 53.38 24.52
CA LYS A 56 5.04 53.09 23.98
C LYS A 56 5.05 52.97 22.45
N VAL A 57 5.84 53.80 21.77
CA VAL A 57 5.95 53.79 20.30
C VAL A 57 6.80 52.61 19.81
N ASN A 58 7.88 52.29 20.53
CA ASN A 58 8.84 51.29 20.08
C ASN A 58 8.38 49.83 20.27
N LYS A 59 7.42 49.57 21.17
CA LYS A 59 6.96 48.20 21.46
C LYS A 59 5.76 47.82 20.61
N LYS A 60 5.94 46.78 19.79
CA LYS A 60 4.86 46.13 19.03
C LYS A 60 4.18 45.09 19.92
N LEU A 61 2.87 45.24 20.13
CA LEU A 61 2.05 44.25 20.83
C LEU A 61 1.73 43.11 19.88
N ASN A 62 2.24 41.91 20.18
CA ASN A 62 1.91 40.70 19.43
C ASN A 62 0.67 40.05 20.04
N TYR A 63 -0.19 39.48 19.20
CA TYR A 63 -1.33 38.69 19.67
C TYR A 63 -0.85 37.43 20.39
N ILE A 64 -1.56 37.05 21.46
CA ILE A 64 -1.32 35.79 22.16
C ILE A 64 -1.82 34.66 21.26
N ILE A 65 -0.92 33.76 20.88
CA ILE A 65 -1.24 32.57 20.07
C ILE A 65 -1.03 31.34 20.95
N MET A 66 -2.01 30.45 20.99
CA MET A 66 -1.88 29.15 21.65
C MET A 66 -0.80 28.34 20.95
N ALA A 67 0.07 27.67 21.72
CA ALA A 67 1.11 26.82 21.16
C ALA A 67 0.49 25.73 20.27
N ALA A 68 0.89 25.66 19.01
CA ALA A 68 0.42 24.63 18.09
C ALA A 68 1.00 23.27 18.48
N GLU A 69 0.16 22.23 18.48
CA GLU A 69 0.62 20.86 18.68
C GLU A 69 1.49 20.39 17.51
N ARG A 70 2.50 19.58 17.82
CA ARG A 70 3.33 18.96 16.78
C ARG A 70 2.53 17.86 16.06
N PRO A 71 2.63 17.74 14.72
CA PRO A 71 1.92 16.71 13.98
C PRO A 71 2.40 15.31 14.38
N LYS A 72 1.46 14.36 14.47
CA LYS A 72 1.76 12.96 14.78
C LYS A 72 2.47 12.30 13.60
N ALA A 73 3.51 11.51 13.88
CA ALA A 73 4.22 10.75 12.86
C ALA A 73 3.31 9.67 12.24
N LEU A 74 3.61 9.32 10.97
CA LEU A 74 2.93 8.23 10.27
C LEU A 74 3.24 6.89 10.94
N ARG A 75 2.27 5.97 10.89
CA ARG A 75 2.46 4.60 11.37
C ARG A 75 3.34 3.84 10.39
N LEU A 76 4.47 3.33 10.87
CA LEU A 76 5.35 2.46 10.11
C LEU A 76 4.93 0.99 10.36
N TYR A 77 4.91 0.19 9.30
CA TYR A 77 4.62 -1.24 9.37
C TYR A 77 5.89 -2.05 9.12
N GLU A 78 6.04 -3.15 9.86
CA GLU A 78 7.16 -4.06 9.66
C GLU A 78 6.92 -4.98 8.44
N PRO A 79 7.92 -5.17 7.59
CA PRO A 79 7.83 -6.08 6.47
C PRO A 79 7.76 -7.53 6.97
N LYS A 80 6.94 -8.35 6.33
CA LYS A 80 6.83 -9.77 6.62
C LYS A 80 7.93 -10.55 5.89
N ILE A 81 9.07 -10.71 6.56
CA ILE A 81 10.24 -11.45 6.05
C ILE A 81 10.16 -12.91 6.50
N GLU A 82 10.53 -13.84 5.63
CA GLU A 82 10.70 -15.27 5.96
C GLU A 82 12.21 -15.54 6.09
N GLU A 83 12.65 -16.20 7.17
CA GLU A 83 14.07 -16.45 7.46
C GLU A 83 14.75 -17.32 6.41
N VAL A 84 14.02 -18.32 5.88
CA VAL A 84 14.49 -19.24 4.85
C VAL A 84 13.60 -19.07 3.62
N TYR A 85 14.21 -18.66 2.51
CA TYR A 85 13.52 -18.42 1.25
C TYR A 85 13.91 -19.46 0.19
N ASP A 86 13.05 -20.45 -0.03
CA ASP A 86 13.29 -21.53 -0.99
C ASP A 86 12.89 -21.17 -2.44
N GLY A 87 12.55 -19.90 -2.72
CA GLY A 87 11.99 -19.46 -4.02
C GLY A 87 10.58 -19.98 -4.34
N LYS A 88 10.11 -21.00 -3.61
CA LYS A 88 8.76 -21.57 -3.72
C LYS A 88 7.84 -20.95 -2.69
N ARG A 89 6.72 -20.38 -3.15
CA ARG A 89 5.69 -19.82 -2.27
C ARG A 89 4.75 -20.91 -1.78
N TYR A 90 4.91 -21.33 -0.53
CA TYR A 90 3.94 -22.18 0.14
C TYR A 90 2.84 -21.32 0.77
N LYS A 91 1.57 -21.68 0.55
CA LYS A 91 0.46 -21.03 1.25
C LYS A 91 0.53 -21.39 2.74
N LYS A 92 0.46 -20.40 3.63
CA LYS A 92 0.29 -20.66 5.07
C LYS A 92 -1.07 -21.32 5.30
N GLN A 93 -1.05 -22.60 5.66
CA GLN A 93 -2.24 -23.40 5.89
C GLN A 93 -2.00 -24.38 7.04
N SER A 94 -3.08 -24.90 7.65
CA SER A 94 -2.96 -25.92 8.68
C SER A 94 -2.40 -27.23 8.10
N LYS A 95 -1.71 -28.00 8.94
CA LYS A 95 -1.10 -29.29 8.54
C LYS A 95 -2.13 -30.22 7.89
N VAL A 96 -3.31 -30.33 8.49
CA VAL A 96 -4.43 -31.16 7.98
C VAL A 96 -4.85 -30.75 6.58
N LYS A 97 -4.94 -29.43 6.30
CA LYS A 97 -5.33 -28.94 4.98
C LYS A 97 -4.24 -29.19 3.94
N ALA A 98 -2.97 -29.00 4.32
CA ALA A 98 -1.84 -29.29 3.45
C ALA A 98 -1.78 -30.77 3.04
N GLU A 99 -2.01 -31.68 3.99
CA GLU A 99 -2.05 -33.11 3.72
C GLU A 99 -3.22 -33.49 2.81
N ARG A 100 -4.41 -32.93 3.07
CA ARG A 100 -5.57 -33.14 2.20
C ARG A 100 -5.29 -32.69 0.77
N ASP A 101 -4.74 -31.50 0.58
CA ASP A 101 -4.41 -30.97 -0.75
C ASP A 101 -3.34 -31.82 -1.45
N LYS A 102 -2.34 -32.30 -0.70
CA LYS A 102 -1.32 -33.24 -1.21
C LYS A 102 -1.96 -34.55 -1.69
N MET A 103 -2.90 -35.10 -0.93
CA MET A 103 -3.61 -36.34 -1.30
C MET A 103 -4.51 -36.14 -2.53
N LEU A 104 -5.24 -35.02 -2.60
CA LEU A 104 -6.04 -34.67 -3.77
C LEU A 104 -5.18 -34.48 -5.02
N HIS A 105 -4.00 -33.89 -4.89
CA HIS A 105 -3.07 -33.73 -5.99
C HIS A 105 -2.57 -35.09 -6.51
N LYS A 106 -2.20 -36.00 -5.61
CA LYS A 106 -1.82 -37.38 -5.98
C LYS A 106 -2.94 -38.09 -6.72
N LEU A 107 -4.17 -38.07 -6.17
CA LEU A 107 -5.33 -38.69 -6.82
C LEU A 107 -5.55 -38.15 -8.23
N LYS A 108 -5.49 -36.83 -8.41
CA LYS A 108 -5.64 -36.21 -9.74
C LYS A 108 -4.52 -36.61 -10.71
N LYS A 109 -3.30 -36.82 -10.22
CA LYS A 109 -2.16 -37.24 -11.06
C LYS A 109 -2.33 -38.68 -11.52
N GLU A 110 -2.63 -39.58 -10.59
CA GLU A 110 -2.82 -41.02 -10.86
C GLU A 110 -4.01 -41.26 -11.80
N THR A 111 -5.16 -40.64 -11.51
CA THR A 111 -6.37 -40.76 -12.36
C THR A 111 -6.12 -40.26 -13.78
N LYS A 112 -5.40 -39.14 -13.96
CA LYS A 112 -4.99 -38.66 -15.28
C LYS A 112 -4.01 -39.61 -15.97
N GLY A 113 -3.10 -40.24 -15.22
CA GLY A 113 -2.18 -41.27 -15.73
C GLY A 113 -2.95 -42.47 -16.28
N ALA A 114 -3.76 -43.09 -15.44
CA ALA A 114 -4.57 -44.26 -15.79
C ALA A 114 -5.49 -43.99 -16.99
N LEU A 115 -6.16 -42.83 -17.02
CA LEU A 115 -7.03 -42.47 -18.14
C LEU A 115 -6.26 -42.34 -19.46
N ARG A 116 -5.02 -41.83 -19.43
CA ARG A 116 -4.17 -41.74 -20.62
C ARG A 116 -3.74 -43.13 -21.12
N GLU A 117 -3.49 -44.07 -20.21
CA GLU A 117 -3.15 -45.45 -20.56
C GLU A 117 -4.33 -46.18 -21.19
N ILE A 118 -5.51 -46.12 -20.55
CA ILE A 118 -6.75 -46.69 -21.11
C ILE A 118 -7.03 -46.16 -22.52
N ARG A 119 -6.81 -44.87 -22.77
CA ARG A 119 -6.97 -44.28 -24.11
C ARG A 119 -5.95 -44.82 -25.11
N ARG A 120 -4.69 -44.98 -24.71
CA ARG A 120 -3.63 -45.57 -25.56
C ARG A 120 -3.97 -47.03 -25.90
N ASP A 121 -4.39 -47.81 -24.91
CA ASP A 121 -4.74 -49.22 -25.09
C ASP A 121 -5.97 -49.37 -26.01
N LYS A 122 -7.00 -48.54 -25.80
CA LYS A 122 -8.18 -48.51 -26.67
C LYS A 122 -7.79 -48.20 -28.12
N ALA A 123 -6.92 -47.22 -28.34
CA ALA A 123 -6.46 -46.87 -29.68
C ALA A 123 -5.64 -48.01 -30.31
N PHE A 124 -4.78 -48.66 -29.54
CA PHE A 124 -4.00 -49.81 -29.97
C PHE A 124 -4.89 -51.00 -30.38
N LEU A 125 -5.82 -51.41 -29.52
CA LEU A 125 -6.81 -52.46 -29.81
C LEU A 125 -7.67 -52.10 -31.03
N GLY A 126 -8.04 -50.83 -31.19
CA GLY A 126 -8.75 -50.34 -32.36
C GLY A 126 -7.97 -50.57 -33.66
N ARG A 127 -6.67 -50.25 -33.68
CA ARG A 127 -5.80 -50.49 -34.84
C ARG A 127 -5.69 -51.97 -35.17
N ILE A 128 -5.49 -52.82 -34.16
CA ILE A 128 -5.42 -54.28 -34.34
C ILE A 128 -6.70 -54.81 -34.98
N LYS A 129 -7.86 -54.49 -34.41
CA LYS A 129 -9.17 -54.95 -34.92
C LYS A 129 -9.44 -54.49 -36.36
N ILE A 130 -9.03 -53.28 -36.71
CA ILE A 130 -9.15 -52.76 -38.07
C ILE A 130 -8.25 -53.56 -39.02
N ASN A 131 -6.99 -53.79 -38.65
CA ASN A 131 -6.05 -54.56 -39.47
C ASN A 131 -6.52 -56.00 -39.69
N GLU A 132 -7.01 -56.67 -38.64
CA GLU A 132 -7.58 -58.02 -38.72
C GLU A 132 -8.77 -58.07 -39.68
N ARG A 133 -9.68 -57.09 -39.60
CA ARG A 133 -10.83 -56.99 -40.50
C ARG A 133 -10.39 -56.79 -41.95
N ILE A 134 -9.45 -55.88 -42.21
CA ILE A 134 -8.92 -55.63 -43.56
C ILE A 134 -8.29 -56.90 -44.13
N GLN A 135 -7.51 -57.62 -43.33
CA GLN A 135 -6.84 -58.85 -43.75
C GLN A 135 -7.86 -59.96 -44.08
N SER A 136 -8.84 -60.16 -43.20
CA SER A 136 -9.95 -61.11 -43.41
C SER A 136 -10.76 -60.78 -44.67
N ASP A 137 -11.07 -59.51 -44.90
CA ASP A 137 -11.78 -59.07 -46.10
C ASP A 137 -10.96 -59.25 -47.37
N LYS A 138 -9.64 -59.03 -47.32
CA LYS A 138 -8.73 -59.29 -48.45
C LYS A 138 -8.71 -60.78 -48.79
N GLU A 139 -8.53 -61.65 -47.80
CA GLU A 139 -8.55 -63.10 -48.00
C GLU A 139 -9.88 -63.59 -48.56
N ARG A 140 -11.00 -63.07 -48.06
CA ARG A 140 -12.34 -63.39 -48.57
C ARG A 140 -12.49 -62.96 -50.03
N LYS A 141 -12.08 -61.73 -50.38
CA LYS A 141 -12.13 -61.22 -51.76
C LYS A 141 -11.28 -62.08 -52.70
N ASP A 142 -10.07 -62.46 -52.28
CA ASP A 142 -9.17 -63.29 -53.08
C ASP A 142 -9.76 -64.69 -53.30
N LYS A 143 -10.35 -65.32 -52.27
CA LYS A 143 -11.05 -66.61 -52.40
C LYS A 143 -12.23 -66.52 -53.36
N VAL A 144 -13.08 -65.49 -53.20
CA VAL A 144 -14.24 -65.28 -54.08
C VAL A 144 -13.78 -65.09 -55.53
N LYS A 145 -12.73 -64.30 -55.77
CA LYS A 145 -12.19 -64.09 -57.12
C LYS A 145 -11.71 -65.40 -57.76
N ARG A 146 -11.05 -66.28 -56.99
CA ARG A 146 -10.63 -67.62 -57.47
C ARG A 146 -11.82 -68.49 -57.86
N LEU A 147 -12.83 -68.59 -56.99
CA LEU A 147 -14.04 -69.36 -57.26
C LEU A 147 -14.77 -68.89 -58.52
N TYR A 148 -14.92 -67.57 -58.70
CA TYR A 148 -15.53 -67.01 -59.92
C TYR A 148 -14.70 -67.29 -61.18
N ALA A 149 -13.36 -67.25 -61.08
CA ALA A 149 -12.48 -67.58 -62.20
C ALA A 149 -12.61 -69.06 -62.60
N GLU A 150 -12.63 -69.98 -61.62
CA GLU A 150 -12.84 -71.42 -61.84
C GLU A 150 -14.22 -71.69 -62.46
N ALA A 151 -15.29 -71.07 -61.94
CA ALA A 151 -16.63 -71.19 -62.50
C ALA A 151 -16.73 -70.66 -63.94
N ALA A 152 -16.03 -69.55 -64.26
CA ALA A 152 -15.98 -69.01 -65.60
C ALA A 152 -15.24 -69.94 -66.58
N MET A 153 -14.17 -70.61 -66.14
CA MET A 153 -13.48 -71.63 -66.94
C MET A 153 -14.40 -72.80 -67.25
N GLN A 154 -15.10 -73.33 -66.25
CA GLN A 154 -16.07 -74.42 -66.44
C GLN A 154 -17.19 -74.04 -67.42
N GLN A 155 -17.73 -72.83 -67.32
CA GLN A 155 -18.74 -72.35 -68.27
C GLN A 155 -18.18 -72.23 -69.70
N SER A 156 -16.93 -71.79 -69.85
CA SER A 156 -16.26 -71.72 -71.14
C SER A 156 -16.07 -73.11 -71.76
N GLU A 157 -15.66 -74.10 -70.95
CA GLU A 157 -15.53 -75.49 -71.38
C GLU A 157 -16.89 -76.05 -71.83
N LEU A 158 -17.96 -75.83 -71.04
CA LEU A 158 -19.31 -76.24 -71.39
C LEU A 158 -19.79 -75.64 -72.72
N ASN A 159 -19.54 -74.35 -72.95
CA ASN A 159 -19.94 -73.66 -74.18
C ASN A 159 -19.15 -74.13 -75.42
N SER A 160 -18.02 -74.82 -75.23
CA SER A 160 -17.18 -75.35 -76.31
C SER A 160 -17.51 -76.78 -76.72
N LEU A 161 -18.39 -77.46 -75.97
CA LEU A 161 -18.99 -78.76 -76.27
C LEU A 161 -20.26 -78.60 -77.11
#